data_AF-A0A7S0W194-F1
#
_entry.id   AF-A0A7S0W194-F1
#
_cell.length_a   1.000
_cell.length_b   1.000
_cell.length_c   1.000
_cell.angle_alpha   90.00
_cell.angle_beta   90.00
_cell.angle_gamma   90.00
#
_symmetry.space_group_name_H-M   'P 1'
#
loop_
_entity.id
_entity.type
_entity.pdbx_description
1 polymer ?
#
loop_
_entity_poly.entity_id
_entity_poly.type
_entity_poly.pdbx_seq_one_letter_code
_entity_poly.pdbx_strand_id
1 'polypeptide(L)'
;EMRCTIPRLPAGFTAQTGNVSVFVGGSRRIHGNFSVEFYPVWTVLDPSSATAEGCTELTSPCPAGKGTLVMDAAGLDQQQVYKCSFRGTATLESAYAQPFSPTQLSCGIPAITAAEVVTVTVEDGA
;
A
#
# COMPACT_ATOMS: atom_id res chain seq x y z
N GLU A 1 30.18 7.38 22.06
CA GLU A 1 29.41 7.43 20.80
C GLU A 1 27.97 7.83 21.15
N MET A 2 27.42 8.90 20.56
CA MET A 2 26.00 9.23 20.72
C MET A 2 25.22 8.54 19.60
N ARG A 3 24.30 7.64 19.97
CA ARG A 3 23.40 6.97 19.03
C ARG A 3 22.01 7.58 19.16
N CYS A 4 21.49 8.13 18.08
CA CYS A 4 20.11 8.60 18.03
C CYS A 4 19.28 7.54 17.30
N THR A 5 18.19 7.09 17.91
CA THR A 5 17.23 6.21 17.26
C THR A 5 16.24 7.08 16.49
N ILE A 6 16.10 6.84 15.18
CA ILE A 6 15.06 7.49 14.38
C ILE A 6 13.72 6.95 14.87
N PRO A 7 12.79 7.79 15.36
CA PRO A 7 11.50 7.33 15.85
C PRO A 7 10.68 6.76 14.69
N ARG A 8 9.95 5.67 14.96
CA ARG A 8 8.95 5.17 14.01
C ARG A 8 7.85 6.22 13.87
N LEU A 9 7.58 6.65 12.64
CA LEU A 9 6.51 7.60 12.39
C LEU A 9 5.13 6.92 12.52
N PRO A 10 4.09 7.66 12.93
CA PRO A 10 2.72 7.14 12.95
C PRO A 10 2.29 6.72 11.53
N ALA A 11 1.52 5.63 11.42
CA ALA A 11 1.16 5.01 10.13
C ALA A 11 0.41 5.95 9.16
N GLY A 12 -0.27 6.98 9.69
CA GLY A 12 -1.04 7.94 8.90
C GLY A 12 -0.25 9.10 8.30
N PHE A 13 1.07 9.16 8.49
CA PHE A 13 1.92 10.18 7.83
C PHE A 13 2.18 9.78 6.39
N THR A 14 1.82 10.65 5.46
CA THR A 14 2.15 10.51 4.03
C THR A 14 3.65 10.45 3.81
N ALA A 15 4.05 9.64 2.83
CA ALA A 15 5.40 9.62 2.32
C ALA A 15 5.81 11.03 1.84
N GLN A 16 6.67 11.74 2.58
CA GLN A 16 7.19 13.04 2.18
C GLN A 16 8.65 13.17 2.54
N THR A 17 9.50 13.61 1.60
CA THR A 17 10.91 13.92 1.87
C THR A 17 11.00 14.99 2.97
N GLY A 18 11.49 14.61 4.15
CA GLY A 18 11.54 15.49 5.32
C GLY A 18 12.92 15.55 5.96
N ASN A 19 13.30 16.72 6.45
CA ASN A 19 14.51 16.90 7.26
C ASN A 19 14.17 16.67 8.75
N VAL A 20 14.89 15.78 9.43
CA VAL A 20 14.75 15.60 10.88
C VAL A 20 15.89 16.33 11.59
N SER A 21 15.54 17.18 12.56
CA SER A 21 16.50 17.90 13.40
C SER A 21 16.59 17.26 14.79
N VAL A 22 17.80 16.91 15.25
CA VAL A 22 18.03 16.35 16.59
C VAL A 22 18.49 17.45 17.55
N PHE A 23 17.85 17.53 18.73
CA PHE A 23 18.23 18.44 19.80
C PHE A 23 18.95 17.67 20.90
N VAL A 24 20.19 18.07 21.21
CA VAL A 24 20.90 17.60 22.40
C VAL A 24 20.78 18.69 23.46
N GLY A 25 20.34 18.33 24.67
CA GLY A 25 20.11 19.27 25.77
C GLY A 25 21.33 20.17 26.01
N GLY A 26 21.09 21.47 26.24
CA GLY A 26 22.16 22.47 26.47
C GLY A 26 22.55 23.32 25.25
N SER A 27 21.62 23.63 24.34
CA SER A 27 21.76 24.65 23.28
C SER A 27 22.77 24.38 22.14
N ARG A 28 23.33 23.16 22.03
CA ARG A 28 24.11 22.77 20.84
C ARG A 28 23.23 22.05 19.83
N ARG A 29 23.01 22.71 18.69
CA ARG A 29 22.30 22.15 17.53
C ARG A 29 23.31 21.40 16.66
N ILE A 30 23.15 20.10 16.52
CA ILE A 30 23.90 19.32 15.52
C ILE A 30 22.96 19.16 14.33
N HIS A 31 23.27 19.84 13.23
CA HIS A 31 22.58 19.66 11.96
C HIS A 31 23.17 18.43 11.27
N GLY A 32 22.46 17.31 11.35
CA GLY A 32 22.69 16.16 10.49
C GLY A 32 21.59 16.12 9.44
N ASN A 33 21.96 15.94 8.18
CA ASN A 33 21.00 15.66 7.13
C ASN A 33 20.87 14.15 7.01
N PHE A 34 19.66 13.61 7.19
CA PHE A 34 19.34 12.27 6.77
C PHE A 34 18.04 12.30 5.98
N SER A 35 18.05 11.61 4.84
CA SER A 35 16.85 11.39 4.04
C SER A 35 16.17 10.14 4.56
N VAL A 36 14.87 10.21 4.85
CA VAL A 36 14.04 9.02 5.07
C VAL A 36 13.29 8.80 3.77
N GLU A 37 13.53 7.68 3.12
CA GLU A 37 12.70 7.21 2.02
C GLU A 37 11.49 6.51 2.61
N PHE A 38 10.31 7.01 2.28
CA PHE A 38 9.05 6.46 2.75
C PHE A 38 8.58 5.43 1.74
N TYR A 39 8.53 4.17 2.16
CA TYR A 39 7.96 3.10 1.37
C TYR A 39 6.66 2.63 2.02
N PRO A 40 5.57 2.48 1.25
CA PRO A 40 4.37 1.84 1.77
C PRO A 40 4.71 0.42 2.24
N VAL A 41 4.47 0.15 3.51
CA VAL A 41 4.64 -1.18 4.10
C VAL A 41 3.30 -1.90 4.10
N TRP A 42 3.14 -2.85 3.20
CA TRP A 42 1.92 -3.65 3.06
C TRP A 42 1.81 -4.68 4.19
N THR A 43 0.70 -4.69 4.92
CA THR A 43 0.55 -5.46 6.15
C THR A 43 -0.60 -6.45 6.13
N VAL A 44 -1.68 -6.14 5.42
CA VAL A 44 -2.87 -6.99 5.33
C VAL A 44 -3.43 -6.93 3.92
N LEU A 45 -3.88 -8.07 3.44
CA LEU A 45 -4.59 -8.24 2.18
C LEU A 45 -5.92 -8.93 2.50
N ASP A 46 -7.02 -8.19 2.36
CA ASP A 46 -8.37 -8.65 2.66
C ASP A 46 -9.30 -8.34 1.49
N PRO A 47 -9.98 -9.34 0.90
CA PRO A 47 -9.92 -10.76 1.23
C PRO A 47 -8.76 -11.50 0.58
N SER A 48 -8.33 -12.60 1.22
CA SER A 48 -7.29 -13.49 0.69
C SER A 48 -7.76 -14.47 -0.38
N SER A 49 -9.06 -14.45 -0.72
CA SER A 49 -9.66 -15.33 -1.73
C SER A 49 -10.90 -14.69 -2.35
N ALA A 50 -11.14 -14.96 -3.63
CA ALA A 50 -12.32 -14.56 -4.37
C ALA A 50 -12.67 -15.63 -5.42
N THR A 51 -13.84 -15.49 -6.03
CA THR A 51 -14.27 -16.29 -7.17
C THR A 51 -13.49 -15.88 -8.42
N ALA A 52 -13.47 -16.79 -9.41
CA ALA A 52 -12.89 -16.52 -10.72
C ALA A 52 -13.57 -15.34 -11.45
N GLU A 53 -14.77 -14.94 -11.05
CA GLU A 53 -15.49 -13.80 -11.64
C GLU A 53 -15.05 -12.45 -11.04
N GLY A 54 -14.04 -12.44 -10.16
CA GLY A 54 -13.58 -11.22 -9.51
C GLY A 54 -14.50 -10.75 -8.38
N CYS A 55 -15.25 -11.68 -7.76
CA CYS A 55 -16.16 -11.37 -6.67
C CYS A 55 -15.86 -12.22 -5.44
N THR A 56 -16.06 -11.67 -4.26
CA THR A 56 -15.81 -12.39 -2.99
C THR A 56 -17.00 -13.24 -2.56
N GLU A 57 -18.11 -13.10 -3.27
CA GLU A 57 -19.36 -13.82 -3.04
C GLU A 57 -19.82 -14.51 -4.34
N LEU A 58 -20.51 -15.64 -4.19
CA LEU A 58 -21.11 -16.42 -5.29
C LEU A 58 -22.48 -15.86 -5.67
N THR A 59 -22.53 -14.56 -6.01
CA THR A 59 -23.77 -13.87 -6.40
C THR A 59 -23.54 -13.08 -7.67
N SER A 60 -24.46 -13.20 -8.63
CA SER A 60 -24.43 -12.47 -9.90
C SER A 60 -25.67 -11.56 -10.01
N PRO A 61 -25.51 -10.23 -10.21
CA PRO A 61 -24.24 -9.50 -10.36
C PRO A 61 -23.46 -9.36 -9.04
N CYS A 62 -22.14 -9.17 -9.13
CA CYS A 62 -21.29 -8.97 -7.95
C CYS A 62 -21.73 -7.70 -7.18
N PRO A 63 -22.01 -7.79 -5.87
CA PRO A 63 -22.43 -6.63 -5.10
C PRO A 63 -21.34 -5.54 -5.05
N ALA A 64 -21.75 -4.29 -4.91
CA ALA A 64 -20.83 -3.17 -4.75
C ALA A 64 -19.91 -3.39 -3.53
N GLY A 65 -18.60 -3.20 -3.71
CA GLY A 65 -17.60 -3.42 -2.66
C GLY A 65 -17.24 -4.90 -2.41
N LYS A 66 -17.85 -5.85 -3.13
CA LYS A 66 -17.49 -7.28 -3.06
C LYS A 66 -16.56 -7.72 -4.17
N GLY A 67 -16.27 -6.86 -5.14
CA GLY A 67 -15.26 -7.04 -6.18
C GLY A 67 -13.97 -6.25 -5.93
N THR A 68 -13.65 -5.97 -4.66
CA THR A 68 -12.50 -5.15 -4.28
C THR A 68 -11.63 -5.87 -3.27
N LEU A 69 -10.32 -5.74 -3.47
CA LEU A 69 -9.25 -6.13 -2.58
C LEU A 69 -8.79 -4.91 -1.81
N VAL A 70 -8.85 -4.97 -0.48
CA VAL A 70 -8.34 -3.92 0.41
C VAL A 70 -6.96 -4.32 0.91
N MET A 71 -6.01 -3.39 0.81
CA MET A 71 -4.67 -3.56 1.32
C MET A 71 -4.34 -2.45 2.31
N ASP A 72 -3.91 -2.86 3.51
CA ASP A 72 -3.42 -1.94 4.53
C ASP A 72 -1.94 -1.64 4.31
N ALA A 73 -1.62 -0.36 4.19
CA ALA A 73 -0.27 0.15 4.09
C ALA A 73 -0.05 1.34 5.03
N ALA A 74 1.19 1.76 5.23
CA ALA A 74 1.48 3.02 5.93
C ALA A 74 2.07 4.02 4.94
N GLY A 75 1.58 5.26 4.96
CA GLY A 75 2.15 6.36 4.17
C GLY A 75 1.81 6.36 2.68
N LEU A 76 0.60 5.92 2.31
CA LEU A 76 0.09 6.09 0.95
C LEU A 76 -0.13 7.57 0.64
N ASP A 77 0.25 7.99 -0.56
CA ASP A 77 -0.09 9.31 -1.09
C ASP A 77 -1.46 9.26 -1.76
N GLN A 78 -2.44 9.97 -1.19
CA GLN A 78 -3.80 10.01 -1.71
C GLN A 78 -3.94 10.71 -3.07
N GLN A 79 -2.93 11.47 -3.51
CA GLN A 79 -2.89 12.07 -4.83
C GLN A 79 -2.21 11.16 -5.87
N GLN A 80 -1.50 10.13 -5.42
CA GLN A 80 -0.83 9.17 -6.28
C GLN A 80 -1.81 8.09 -6.75
N VAL A 81 -1.76 7.77 -8.05
CA VAL A 81 -2.41 6.58 -8.58
C VAL A 81 -1.45 5.41 -8.37
N TYR A 82 -1.98 4.28 -7.90
CA TYR A 82 -1.23 3.04 -7.76
C TYR A 82 -1.73 2.03 -8.78
N LYS A 83 -0.86 1.10 -9.18
CA LYS A 83 -1.20 -0.02 -10.06
C LYS A 83 -1.05 -1.33 -9.29
N CYS A 84 -2.16 -2.05 -9.17
CA CYS A 84 -2.23 -3.37 -8.56
C CYS A 84 -2.11 -4.40 -9.68
N SER A 85 -1.02 -5.17 -9.69
CA SER A 85 -0.77 -6.21 -10.69
C SER A 85 -0.99 -7.59 -10.06
N PHE A 86 -1.83 -8.39 -10.71
CA PHE A 86 -2.16 -9.75 -10.34
C PHE A 86 -1.43 -10.70 -11.28
N ARG A 87 -0.52 -11.52 -10.73
CA ARG A 87 0.30 -12.44 -11.53
C ARG A 87 0.18 -13.86 -10.99
N GLY A 88 -0.38 -14.74 -11.81
CA GLY A 88 -0.43 -16.18 -11.61
C GLY A 88 0.37 -16.91 -12.69
N THR A 89 0.07 -18.20 -12.85
CA THR A 89 0.58 -19.04 -13.96
C THR A 89 -0.14 -18.74 -15.27
N ALA A 90 -1.44 -18.46 -15.23
CA ALA A 90 -2.26 -18.11 -16.40
C ALA A 90 -2.79 -16.67 -16.34
N THR A 91 -2.80 -16.06 -15.15
CA THR A 91 -3.26 -14.69 -14.91
C THR A 91 -2.14 -13.67 -15.07
N LEU A 92 -2.38 -12.65 -15.89
CA LEU A 92 -1.59 -11.43 -15.95
C LEU A 92 -2.54 -10.23 -16.12
N GLU A 93 -3.03 -9.73 -15.00
CA GLU A 93 -4.02 -8.67 -14.96
C GLU A 93 -3.52 -7.49 -14.13
N SER A 94 -4.03 -6.30 -14.41
CA SER A 94 -3.72 -5.13 -13.58
C SER A 94 -4.88 -4.15 -13.51
N ALA A 95 -5.04 -3.53 -12.35
CA ALA A 95 -6.02 -2.47 -12.12
C ALA A 95 -5.33 -1.26 -11.50
N TYR A 96 -5.74 -0.07 -11.93
CA TYR A 96 -5.35 1.17 -11.26
C TYR A 96 -6.26 1.40 -10.06
N ALA A 97 -5.68 1.91 -8.98
CA ALA A 97 -6.34 2.17 -7.72
C ALA A 97 -5.88 3.50 -7.15
N GLN A 98 -6.80 4.22 -6.51
CA GLN A 98 -6.47 5.39 -5.69
C GLN A 98 -6.66 5.02 -4.21
N PRO A 99 -5.77 5.47 -3.32
CA PRO A 99 -5.97 5.27 -1.89
C PRO A 99 -7.21 6.03 -1.43
N PHE A 100 -8.07 5.38 -0.64
CA PHE A 100 -9.19 6.07 -0.02
C PHE A 100 -8.81 6.65 1.35
N SER A 101 -7.71 6.17 1.95
CA SER A 101 -7.09 6.75 3.15
C SER A 101 -5.55 6.71 3.03
N PRO A 102 -4.81 7.45 3.87
CA PRO A 102 -3.35 7.37 3.91
C PRO A 102 -2.80 5.99 4.30
N THR A 103 -3.68 5.06 4.71
CA THR A 103 -3.30 3.72 5.16
C THR A 103 -3.99 2.59 4.43
N GLN A 104 -4.86 2.87 3.45
CA GLN A 104 -5.63 1.82 2.79
C GLN A 104 -5.78 2.09 1.28
N LEU A 105 -5.49 1.06 0.49
CA LEU A 105 -5.68 1.02 -0.95
C LEU A 105 -6.74 -0.03 -1.31
N SER A 106 -7.65 0.31 -2.23
CA SER A 106 -8.67 -0.62 -2.73
C SER A 106 -8.43 -0.89 -4.21
N CYS A 107 -8.13 -2.13 -4.58
CA CYS A 107 -7.95 -2.57 -5.96
C CYS A 107 -9.14 -3.40 -6.42
N GLY A 108 -9.58 -3.24 -7.67
CA GLY A 108 -10.55 -4.17 -8.25
C GLY A 108 -9.96 -5.58 -8.36
N ILE A 109 -10.74 -6.60 -8.00
CA ILE A 109 -10.36 -8.00 -8.22
C ILE A 109 -10.69 -8.33 -9.68
N PRO A 110 -9.72 -8.70 -10.52
CA PRO A 110 -9.99 -9.03 -11.91
C PRO A 110 -10.75 -10.36 -12.01
N ALA A 111 -11.53 -10.52 -13.08
CA ALA A 111 -11.99 -11.84 -13.46
C ALA A 111 -10.79 -12.64 -14.01
N ILE A 112 -10.62 -13.87 -13.52
CA ILE A 112 -9.54 -14.78 -13.89
C ILE A 112 -10.12 -16.05 -14.50
N THR A 113 -9.44 -16.62 -15.50
CA THR A 113 -9.97 -17.72 -16.31
C THR A 113 -9.87 -19.09 -15.63
N ALA A 114 -9.09 -19.20 -14.56
CA ALA A 114 -8.90 -20.42 -13.80
C ALA A 114 -8.69 -20.13 -12.30
N ALA A 115 -9.07 -21.08 -11.45
CA ALA A 115 -8.77 -21.02 -10.03
C ALA A 115 -7.27 -21.23 -9.81
N GLU A 116 -6.56 -20.20 -9.38
CA GLU A 116 -5.14 -20.26 -9.09
C GLU A 116 -4.74 -19.29 -7.97
N VAL A 117 -3.55 -19.50 -7.39
CA VAL A 117 -2.95 -18.55 -6.45
C VAL A 117 -2.24 -17.46 -7.26
N VAL A 118 -2.64 -16.22 -7.04
CA VAL A 118 -2.04 -15.05 -7.70
C VAL A 118 -1.18 -14.27 -6.69
N THR A 119 -0.03 -13.81 -7.16
CA THR A 119 0.77 -12.81 -6.44
C THR A 119 0.22 -11.43 -6.78
N VAL A 120 -0.06 -10.63 -5.76
CA VAL A 120 -0.47 -9.23 -5.93
C VAL A 120 0.72 -8.32 -5.61
N THR A 121 1.11 -7.48 -6.56
CA THR A 121 2.14 -6.45 -6.37
C THR A 121 1.55 -5.07 -6.61
N VAL A 122 1.92 -4.10 -5.77
CA VAL A 122 1.51 -2.70 -5.94
C VAL A 122 2.73 -1.86 -6.27
N GLU A 123 2.61 -1.06 -7.32
CA GLU A 123 3.61 -0.09 -7.78
C GLU A 123 2.95 1.27 -8.01
N ASP A 124 3.76 2.34 -8.07
CA ASP A 124 3.25 3.66 -8.45
C ASP A 124 2.73 3.60 -9.89
N GLY A 125 1.48 4.00 -10.08
CA GLY A 125 0.85 4.17 -11.39
C GLY A 125 1.29 5.49 -12.01
N ALA A 126 1.74 5.43 -13.26
CA ALA A 126 2.21 6.58 -14.03
C ALA A 126 1.19 7.72 -14.13
#